data_AF-A0A840KIW2-F1
#
_entry.id   AF-A0A840KIW2-F1
#
_cell.length_a   1.000
_cell.length_b   1.000
_cell.length_c   1.000
_cell.angle_alpha   90.00
_cell.angle_beta   90.00
_cell.angle_gamma   90.00
#
_symmetry.space_group_name_H-M   'P 1'
#
loop_
_entity.id
_entity.type
_entity.pdbx_description
1 polymer ?
#
loop_
_entity_poly.entity_id
_entity_poly.type
_entity_poly.pdbx_seq_one_letter_code
_entity_poly.pdbx_strand_id
1 'polypeptide(L)'
;METNAYNQKLNRYVLNDQIIYTGFASFKDAEECAQKKGGVLVEVAFKDGNDNPQITQEAGLIEKELHYYVDAGEEYKFIHSSDPGFRKYADELQKIKSRERQDSPDERYFANFEIENAEDPIVVIKNDHFESVTSRERSKYLKHAKVYELGVSLPKS
;
A
#
# COMPACT_ATOMS: atom_id res chain seq x y z
N MET A 1 -6.84 -13.67 -13.40
CA MET A 1 -6.85 -12.28 -12.89
C MET A 1 -8.29 -11.84 -12.85
N GLU A 2 -8.77 -11.32 -11.72
CA GLU A 2 -10.14 -10.82 -11.57
C GLU A 2 -10.12 -9.30 -11.33
N THR A 3 -11.04 -8.59 -11.99
CA THR A 3 -11.22 -7.14 -11.86
C THR A 3 -12.44 -6.84 -10.97
N ASN A 4 -12.33 -5.85 -10.09
CA ASN A 4 -13.45 -5.37 -9.28
C ASN A 4 -14.35 -4.40 -10.09
N ALA A 5 -15.40 -3.87 -9.44
CA ALA A 5 -16.35 -2.92 -10.03
C ALA A 5 -15.71 -1.60 -10.54
N TYR A 6 -14.44 -1.35 -10.22
CA TYR A 6 -13.64 -0.19 -10.61
C TYR A 6 -12.51 -0.54 -11.60
N ASN A 7 -12.56 -1.71 -12.27
CA ASN A 7 -11.49 -2.20 -13.15
C ASN A 7 -10.11 -2.37 -12.46
N GLN A 8 -10.06 -2.35 -11.12
CA GLN A 8 -8.84 -2.55 -10.36
C GLN A 8 -8.49 -4.04 -10.37
N LYS A 9 -7.25 -4.37 -10.75
CA LYS A 9 -6.73 -5.73 -10.71
C LYS A 9 -6.47 -6.10 -9.26
N LEU A 10 -7.27 -7.03 -8.72
CA LEU A 10 -7.04 -7.55 -7.37
C LEU A 10 -6.02 -8.69 -7.41
N ASN A 11 -5.18 -8.74 -6.38
CA ASN A 11 -4.30 -9.88 -6.15
C ASN A 11 -5.13 -11.03 -5.60
N ARG A 12 -4.88 -12.25 -6.08
CA ARG A 12 -5.62 -13.45 -5.67
C ARG A 12 -4.66 -14.50 -5.13
N TYR A 13 -4.83 -14.84 -3.87
CA TYR A 13 -4.06 -15.88 -3.18
C TYR A 13 -4.96 -17.06 -2.86
N VAL A 14 -4.44 -18.28 -3.05
CA VAL A 14 -5.13 -19.50 -2.68
C VAL A 14 -4.47 -20.05 -1.44
N LEU A 15 -5.19 -20.00 -0.33
CA LEU A 15 -4.85 -20.70 0.90
C LEU A 15 -5.66 -22.00 0.94
N ASN A 16 -5.29 -22.90 1.85
CA ASN A 16 -5.79 -24.29 1.94
C ASN A 16 -7.27 -24.43 1.54
N ASP A 17 -8.15 -23.77 2.29
CA ASP A 17 -9.61 -23.83 2.24
C ASP A 17 -10.28 -22.50 1.83
N GLN A 18 -9.50 -21.48 1.47
CA GLN A 18 -10.02 -20.15 1.17
C GLN A 18 -9.22 -19.44 0.08
N ILE A 19 -9.91 -18.54 -0.63
CA ILE A 19 -9.30 -17.64 -1.60
C ILE A 19 -9.31 -16.25 -0.97
N ILE A 20 -8.15 -15.60 -0.94
CA ILE A 20 -8.02 -14.24 -0.45
C ILE A 20 -7.77 -13.31 -1.62
N TYR A 21 -8.56 -12.24 -1.69
CA TYR A 21 -8.33 -11.12 -2.59
C TYR A 21 -7.73 -9.96 -1.81
N THR A 22 -6.67 -9.32 -2.32
CA THR A 22 -6.09 -8.09 -1.76
C THR A 22 -5.86 -7.05 -2.86
N GLY A 23 -5.26 -5.90 -2.53
CA GLY A 23 -4.99 -4.83 -3.50
C GLY A 23 -6.16 -3.84 -3.67
N PHE A 24 -7.02 -3.70 -2.65
CA PHE A 24 -8.12 -2.73 -2.68
C PHE A 24 -7.60 -1.28 -2.54
N ALA A 25 -8.18 -0.34 -3.30
CA ALA A 25 -7.86 1.08 -3.20
C ALA A 25 -8.38 1.74 -1.91
N SER A 26 -9.42 1.18 -1.30
CA SER A 26 -10.00 1.71 -0.07
C SER A 26 -10.66 0.61 0.78
N PHE A 27 -10.94 0.93 2.05
CA PHE A 27 -11.68 0.04 2.94
C PHE A 27 -13.07 -0.29 2.36
N LYS A 28 -13.75 0.73 1.83
CA LYS A 28 -15.07 0.61 1.22
C LYS A 28 -15.06 -0.33 0.01
N ASP A 29 -14.02 -0.31 -0.82
CA ASP A 29 -13.93 -1.21 -1.98
C ASP A 29 -13.84 -2.68 -1.55
N ALA A 30 -13.12 -2.94 -0.46
CA ALA A 30 -13.04 -4.28 0.12
C ALA A 30 -14.39 -4.70 0.71
N GLU A 31 -15.07 -3.81 1.44
CA GLU A 31 -16.38 -4.08 2.03
C GLU A 31 -17.43 -4.39 0.95
N GLU A 32 -17.50 -3.59 -0.11
CA GLU A 32 -18.39 -3.84 -1.23
C GLU A 32 -18.08 -5.16 -1.94
N CYS A 33 -16.79 -5.51 -2.09
CA CYS A 33 -16.36 -6.77 -2.67
C CYS A 33 -16.79 -7.97 -1.81
N ALA A 34 -16.61 -7.87 -0.48
CA ALA A 34 -17.07 -8.88 0.48
C ALA A 34 -18.59 -9.09 0.37
N GLN A 35 -19.38 -8.01 0.37
CA GLN A 35 -20.83 -8.09 0.24
C GLN A 35 -21.27 -8.71 -1.10
N LYS A 36 -20.65 -8.28 -2.21
CA LYS A 36 -21.00 -8.77 -3.57
C LYS A 36 -20.64 -10.24 -3.78
N LYS A 37 -19.52 -10.70 -3.22
CA LYS A 37 -19.03 -12.08 -3.40
C LYS A 37 -19.44 -13.03 -2.26
N GLY A 38 -20.10 -12.53 -1.21
CA GLY A 38 -20.45 -13.31 -0.02
C GLY A 38 -19.22 -13.70 0.82
N GLY A 39 -18.21 -12.85 0.84
CA GLY A 39 -16.98 -13.04 1.60
C GLY A 39 -16.94 -12.29 2.93
N VAL A 40 -15.82 -12.42 3.61
CA VAL A 40 -15.54 -11.73 4.89
C VAL A 40 -14.28 -10.87 4.77
N LEU A 41 -14.28 -9.72 5.44
CA LEU A 41 -13.09 -8.89 5.55
C LEU A 41 -12.06 -9.58 6.46
N VAL A 42 -10.82 -9.61 6.00
CA VAL A 42 -9.68 -10.18 6.74
C VAL A 42 -8.48 -9.25 6.60
N GLU A 43 -7.60 -9.23 7.60
CA GLU A 43 -6.30 -8.57 7.46
C GLU A 43 -5.27 -9.60 7.02
N VAL A 44 -4.42 -9.20 6.08
CA VAL A 44 -3.39 -10.05 5.51
C VAL A 44 -2.04 -9.39 5.73
N ALA A 45 -1.07 -10.15 6.24
CA ALA A 45 0.29 -9.69 6.42
C ALA A 45 1.27 -10.41 5.49
N PHE A 46 2.26 -9.66 5.04
CA PHE A 46 3.44 -10.10 4.31
C PHE A 46 4.66 -9.71 5.15
N LYS A 47 5.33 -10.69 5.76
CA LYS A 47 6.33 -10.45 6.83
C LYS A 47 7.72 -11.00 6.51
N ASP A 48 7.84 -11.84 5.50
CA ASP A 48 9.06 -12.61 5.19
C ASP A 48 9.85 -12.01 4.03
N GLY A 49 9.51 -10.78 3.61
CA GLY A 49 10.11 -10.16 2.44
C GLY A 49 9.67 -10.82 1.13
N ASN A 50 8.53 -11.51 1.14
CA ASN A 50 8.00 -12.24 0.00
C ASN A 50 6.47 -12.15 -0.05
N ASP A 51 5.90 -12.59 -1.17
CA ASP A 51 4.45 -12.54 -1.43
C ASP A 51 3.71 -13.76 -0.82
N ASN A 52 3.94 -13.99 0.48
CA ASN A 52 3.37 -15.08 1.25
C ASN A 52 2.33 -14.53 2.26
N PRO A 53 1.05 -14.47 1.88
CA PRO A 53 0.01 -13.86 2.71
C PRO A 53 -0.27 -14.70 3.96
N GLN A 54 -0.40 -14.02 5.10
CA GLN A 54 -0.83 -14.59 6.37
C GLN A 54 -2.03 -13.84 6.93
N ILE A 55 -3.13 -14.53 7.24
CA ILE A 55 -4.26 -13.89 7.92
C ILE A 55 -3.82 -13.48 9.33
N THR A 56 -4.11 -12.24 9.71
CA THR A 56 -3.75 -11.69 11.02
C THR A 56 -4.80 -10.68 11.50
N GLN A 57 -4.58 -10.11 12.69
CA GLN A 57 -5.28 -8.97 13.28
C GLN A 57 -4.29 -7.98 13.93
N GLU A 58 -2.99 -8.14 13.67
CA GLU A 58 -1.93 -7.37 14.34
C GLU A 58 -1.96 -5.87 14.04
N ALA A 59 -2.37 -5.49 12.83
CA ALA A 59 -2.38 -4.10 12.41
C ALA A 59 -3.67 -3.37 12.80
N GLY A 60 -4.77 -4.11 13.02
CA GLY A 60 -6.09 -3.54 13.31
C GLY A 60 -6.61 -2.69 12.16
N LEU A 61 -6.31 -3.08 10.92
CA LEU A 61 -6.78 -2.42 9.71
C LEU A 61 -8.31 -2.29 9.69
N ILE A 62 -9.03 -3.33 10.12
CA ILE A 62 -10.49 -3.32 10.10
C ILE A 62 -11.05 -2.32 11.11
N GLU A 63 -10.52 -2.34 12.33
CA GLU A 63 -10.95 -1.42 13.40
C GLU A 63 -10.62 0.04 13.09
N LYS A 64 -9.54 0.28 12.34
CA LYS A 64 -9.09 1.61 11.93
C LYS A 64 -9.67 2.08 10.60
N GLU A 65 -10.49 1.26 9.95
CA GLU A 65 -11.00 1.49 8.59
C GLU A 65 -9.89 1.78 7.56
N LEU A 66 -8.74 1.14 7.72
CA LEU A 66 -7.59 1.24 6.83
C LEU A 66 -7.54 0.06 5.86
N HIS A 67 -7.00 0.29 4.67
CA HIS A 67 -6.84 -0.75 3.65
C HIS A 67 -5.38 -1.20 3.47
N TYR A 68 -4.43 -0.43 4.00
CA TYR A 68 -3.00 -0.66 3.84
C TYR A 68 -2.23 -0.06 5.01
N TYR A 69 -1.21 -0.77 5.49
CA TYR A 69 -0.28 -0.31 6.53
C TYR A 69 1.07 -1.01 6.40
N VAL A 70 2.15 -0.36 6.82
CA VAL A 70 3.48 -0.97 6.89
C VAL A 70 4.10 -0.66 8.25
N ASP A 71 4.55 -1.71 8.94
CA ASP A 71 5.42 -1.62 10.11
C ASP A 71 6.85 -1.98 9.70
N ALA A 72 7.77 -1.03 9.79
CA ALA A 72 9.19 -1.24 9.49
C ALA A 72 10.12 -0.75 10.61
N GLY A 73 9.62 -0.76 11.86
CA GLY A 73 10.31 -0.20 13.02
C GLY A 73 10.17 1.31 13.16
N GLU A 74 10.71 1.86 14.25
CA GLU A 74 10.54 3.28 14.62
C GLU A 74 11.26 4.25 13.66
N GLU A 75 12.31 3.77 13.01
CA GLU A 75 13.12 4.57 12.09
C GLU A 75 12.40 4.85 10.77
N TYR A 76 11.47 3.99 10.34
CA TYR A 76 10.87 4.05 9.01
C TYR A 76 9.37 4.36 9.07
N LYS A 77 8.91 5.28 8.22
CA LYS A 77 7.49 5.59 8.02
C LYS A 77 7.13 5.43 6.54
N PHE A 78 6.04 4.71 6.29
CA PHE A 78 5.51 4.49 4.95
C PHE A 78 4.18 5.23 4.83
N ILE A 79 4.12 6.18 3.91
CA ILE A 79 2.96 7.07 3.74
C ILE A 79 2.35 6.77 2.39
N HIS A 80 1.16 6.18 2.43
CA HIS A 80 0.41 5.80 1.24
C HIS A 80 -0.26 7.01 0.61
N SER A 81 -0.47 7.00 -0.71
CA SER A 81 -1.10 8.07 -1.49
C SER A 81 -2.47 8.52 -0.97
N SER A 82 -3.22 7.60 -0.35
CA SER A 82 -4.52 7.85 0.26
C SER A 82 -4.46 8.56 1.62
N ASP A 83 -3.28 8.63 2.24
CA ASP A 83 -3.12 9.26 3.55
C ASP A 83 -3.23 10.78 3.42
N PRO A 84 -4.02 11.48 4.27
CA PRO A 84 -4.13 12.94 4.23
C PRO A 84 -2.79 13.68 4.33
N GLY A 85 -1.81 13.07 5.00
CA GLY A 85 -0.45 13.56 5.12
C GLY A 85 0.37 13.45 3.82
N PHE A 86 0.00 12.56 2.90
CA PHE A 86 0.77 12.30 1.68
C PHE A 86 1.07 13.56 0.88
N ARG A 87 0.09 14.44 0.70
CA ARG A 87 0.27 15.69 -0.06
C ARG A 87 1.30 16.62 0.57
N LYS A 88 1.29 16.75 1.90
CA LYS A 88 2.27 17.54 2.64
C LYS A 88 3.68 16.95 2.46
N TYR A 89 3.81 15.64 2.56
CA TYR A 89 5.09 14.97 2.36
C TYR A 89 5.57 15.03 0.92
N ALA A 90 4.69 14.90 -0.07
CA ALA A 90 5.00 15.06 -1.49
C ALA A 90 5.52 16.47 -1.80
N ASP A 91 4.90 17.51 -1.21
CA ASP A 91 5.36 18.89 -1.34
C ASP A 91 6.73 19.12 -0.66
N GLU A 92 6.98 18.50 0.50
CA GLU A 92 8.29 18.56 1.18
C GLU A 92 9.37 17.81 0.40
N LEU A 93 9.02 16.65 -0.17
CA LEU A 93 9.83 15.85 -1.09
C LEU A 93 10.36 16.66 -2.27
N GLN A 94 9.46 17.42 -2.91
CA GLN A 94 9.81 18.32 -4.00
C GLN A 94 10.81 19.38 -3.54
N LYS A 95 10.58 19.98 -2.36
CA LYS A 95 11.46 21.01 -1.80
C LYS A 95 12.85 20.46 -1.49
N ILE A 96 12.96 19.25 -0.94
CA ILE A 96 14.24 18.59 -0.63
C ILE A 96 15.00 18.26 -1.92
N LYS A 97 14.37 17.59 -2.90
CA LYS A 97 15.00 17.29 -4.20
C LYS A 97 15.50 18.56 -4.91
N SER A 98 14.70 19.62 -4.93
CA SER A 98 15.06 20.91 -5.55
C SER A 98 16.17 21.69 -4.83
N ARG A 99 16.51 21.32 -3.59
CA ARG A 99 17.62 21.92 -2.82
C ARG A 99 18.91 21.13 -2.97
N GLU A 100 18.82 19.80 -3.01
CA GLU A 100 19.98 18.90 -3.10
C GLU A 100 20.55 18.81 -4.52
N ARG A 101 19.66 18.86 -5.51
CA ARG A 101 20.03 19.09 -6.90
C ARG A 101 19.64 20.54 -7.18
N GLN A 102 20.53 21.34 -7.76
CA GLN A 102 20.16 22.69 -8.25
C GLN A 102 19.26 22.55 -9.49
N ASP A 103 18.15 21.83 -9.35
CA ASP A 103 17.31 21.37 -10.44
C ASP A 103 16.62 22.57 -11.08
N SER A 104 16.67 22.60 -12.40
CA SER A 104 15.94 23.55 -13.22
C SER A 104 14.42 23.36 -13.08
N PRO A 105 13.59 24.37 -13.40
CA PRO A 105 12.12 24.25 -13.37
C PRO A 105 11.57 23.01 -14.11
N ASP A 106 12.26 22.54 -15.14
CA ASP A 106 11.87 21.40 -15.95
C ASP A 106 12.08 20.07 -15.22
N GLU A 107 13.17 19.91 -14.47
CA GLU A 107 13.43 18.70 -13.65
C GLU A 107 12.43 18.56 -12.50
N ARG A 108 11.93 19.68 -11.97
CA ARG A 108 10.82 19.70 -10.99
C ARG A 108 9.53 19.14 -11.60
N TYR A 109 9.29 19.39 -12.89
CA TYR A 109 8.14 18.86 -13.61
C TYR A 109 8.24 17.34 -13.81
N PHE A 110 9.43 16.83 -14.13
CA PHE A 110 9.66 15.38 -14.28
C PHE A 110 9.53 14.60 -12.97
N ALA A 111 10.00 15.14 -11.84
CA ALA A 111 9.81 14.51 -10.53
C ALA A 111 8.32 14.46 -10.12
N ASN A 112 7.52 15.48 -10.48
CA ASN A 112 6.07 15.46 -10.31
C ASN A 112 5.44 14.36 -11.16
N PHE A 113 5.89 14.26 -12.42
CA PHE A 113 5.43 13.21 -13.32
C PHE A 113 5.75 11.81 -12.77
N GLU A 114 6.94 11.55 -12.22
CA GLU A 114 7.29 10.24 -11.66
C GLU A 114 6.41 9.82 -10.48
N ILE A 115 6.08 10.75 -9.57
CA ILE A 115 5.22 10.45 -8.41
C ILE A 115 3.75 10.30 -8.84
N GLU A 116 3.27 11.17 -9.75
CA GLU A 116 1.89 11.14 -10.24
C GLU A 116 1.61 9.96 -11.18
N ASN A 117 2.63 9.44 -11.89
CA ASN A 117 2.48 8.30 -12.81
C ASN A 117 2.86 6.95 -12.19
N ALA A 118 3.39 6.93 -10.96
CA ALA A 118 3.60 5.68 -10.24
C ALA A 118 2.25 5.08 -9.86
N GLU A 119 2.02 3.82 -10.23
CA GLU A 119 0.84 3.06 -9.80
C GLU A 119 0.95 2.80 -8.30
N ASP A 120 0.06 3.43 -7.53
CA ASP A 120 -0.03 3.36 -6.07
C ASP A 120 1.24 3.79 -5.30
N PRO A 121 1.59 5.09 -5.33
CA PRO A 121 2.85 5.58 -4.78
C PRO A 121 2.85 5.61 -3.25
N ILE A 122 3.98 5.19 -2.67
CA ILE A 122 4.24 5.20 -1.23
C ILE A 122 5.52 5.95 -0.97
N VAL A 123 5.47 6.96 -0.11
CA VAL A 123 6.64 7.69 0.35
C VAL A 123 7.26 6.95 1.54
N VAL A 124 8.56 6.70 1.48
CA VAL A 124 9.36 6.13 2.56
C VAL A 124 10.16 7.24 3.21
N ILE A 125 9.95 7.43 4.51
CA ILE A 125 10.69 8.36 5.35
C ILE A 125 11.55 7.53 6.30
N LYS A 126 12.83 7.89 6.45
CA LYS A 126 13.76 7.32 7.40
C LYS A 126 14.25 8.42 8.36
N ASN A 127 14.06 8.24 9.67
CA ASN A 127 14.48 9.20 10.70
C ASN A 127 14.00 10.64 10.40
N ASP A 128 12.72 10.78 10.02
CA ASP A 128 12.07 12.04 9.61
C ASP A 128 12.66 12.72 8.35
N HIS A 129 13.50 12.01 7.60
CA HIS A 129 14.03 12.43 6.31
C HIS A 129 13.48 11.59 5.17
N PHE A 130 13.26 12.20 4.01
CA PHE A 130 12.87 11.46 2.82
C PHE A 130 13.96 10.45 2.42
N GLU A 131 13.57 9.19 2.22
CA GLU A 131 14.47 8.12 1.76
C GLU A 131 14.20 7.78 0.30
N SER A 132 12.96 7.38 -0.04
CA SER A 132 12.61 6.92 -1.39
C SER A 132 11.10 6.93 -1.65
N VAL A 133 10.71 6.75 -2.92
CA VAL A 133 9.32 6.45 -3.33
C VAL A 133 9.28 4.99 -3.79
N THR A 134 8.30 4.24 -3.32
CA THR A 134 8.06 2.84 -3.65
C THR A 134 6.59 2.62 -4.02
N SER A 135 6.20 1.37 -4.26
CA SER A 135 4.81 0.96 -4.44
C SER A 135 4.39 -0.06 -3.40
N ARG A 136 3.08 -0.29 -3.27
CA ARG A 136 2.50 -1.34 -2.42
C ARG A 136 3.11 -2.72 -2.66
N GLU A 137 3.30 -3.10 -3.92
CA GLU A 137 3.87 -4.40 -4.23
C GLU A 137 5.36 -4.49 -3.87
N ARG A 138 6.12 -3.41 -4.08
CA ARG A 138 7.54 -3.37 -3.77
C ARG A 138 7.84 -3.34 -2.27
N SER A 139 6.93 -2.77 -1.46
CA SER A 139 7.11 -2.71 -0.01
C SER A 139 7.15 -4.10 0.63
N LYS A 140 6.43 -5.09 0.07
CA LYS A 140 6.41 -6.49 0.55
C LYS A 140 7.79 -7.16 0.52
N TYR A 141 8.67 -6.72 -0.37
CA TYR A 141 10.01 -7.28 -0.56
C TYR A 141 11.09 -6.56 0.27
N LEU A 142 10.73 -5.51 1.00
CA LEU A 142 11.65 -4.84 1.91
C LEU A 142 11.77 -5.70 3.17
N LYS A 143 12.93 -6.34 3.38
CA LYS A 143 13.14 -7.35 4.45
C LYS A 143 12.84 -6.89 5.88
N HIS A 144 12.80 -5.59 6.12
CA HIS A 144 12.52 -5.00 7.42
C HIS A 144 11.07 -4.52 7.56
N ALA A 145 10.29 -4.56 6.48
CA ALA A 145 8.90 -4.13 6.44
C ALA A 145 7.96 -5.33 6.60
N LYS A 146 7.03 -5.21 7.53
CA LYS A 146 5.83 -6.02 7.64
C LYS A 146 4.71 -5.25 6.98
N VAL A 147 4.25 -5.73 5.84
CA VAL A 147 3.19 -5.09 5.07
C VAL A 147 1.86 -5.73 5.44
N TYR A 148 0.87 -4.90 5.71
CA TYR A 148 -0.49 -5.32 6.02
C TYR A 148 -1.43 -4.75 4.98
N GLU A 149 -2.26 -5.61 4.41
CA GLU A 149 -3.30 -5.27 3.45
C GLU A 149 -4.65 -5.76 3.95
N LEU A 150 -5.68 -4.98 3.69
CA LEU A 150 -7.05 -5.45 3.82
C LEU A 150 -7.35 -6.42 2.69
N GLY A 151 -7.97 -7.54 3.04
CA GLY A 151 -8.36 -8.59 2.13
C GLY A 151 -9.82 -8.99 2.26
N VAL A 152 -10.31 -9.69 1.24
CA VAL A 152 -11.60 -10.38 1.26
C VAL A 152 -11.35 -11.86 1.14
N SER A 153 -11.76 -12.63 2.15
CA SER A 153 -11.69 -14.09 2.13
C SER A 153 -13.01 -14.68 1.62
N LEU A 154 -12.89 -15.65 0.72
CA LEU A 154 -13.99 -16.48 0.23
C LEU A 154 -13.68 -17.96 0.51
N PRO A 155 -14.67 -18.76 0.92
CA PRO A 155 -14.48 -20.20 1.01
C PRO A 155 -14.14 -20.77 -0.36
N LYS A 156 -13.23 -21.73 -0.39
CA LYS A 156 -12.87 -22.46 -1.60
C LYS A 156 -13.94 -23.54 -1.84
N SER A 157 -14.77 -23.32 -2.86
CA SER A 157 -15.75 -24.32 -3.34
C SER A 157 -15.09 -25.55 -3.93
#